data_AF-A0A3B0MTV2-F1
#
_entry.id   AF-A0A3B0MTV2-F1
#
_cell.length_a   1.000
_cell.length_b   1.000
_cell.length_c   1.000
_cell.angle_alpha   90.00
_cell.angle_beta   90.00
_cell.angle_gamma   90.00
#
_symmetry.space_group_name_H-M   'P 1'
#
loop_
_entity.id
_entity.type
_entity.pdbx_description
1 polymer ?
#
loop_
_entity_poly.entity_id
_entity_poly.type
_entity_poly.pdbx_seq_one_letter_code
_entity_poly.pdbx_strand_id
1 'polypeptide(L)'
;MDAAALRRNLSRFLTRVMPQLAPHGVRLAIHPDDPPRPILGLPRVVSTAEDLRAICDMYDDPANGLTFCVGSLGVRADNDLPAMLAEFGARVHFLHLRNTRRDAVSEHDGDAQSHGPIDESFEEAALLDGDADMVRLISIVHRLEGERGEPLPFRPDHGHALQSDLRQPYRPGYPSIGRLRSMAEVRGIDHALKAVRQGAVN
;
A
#
# COMPACT_ATOMS: atom_id res chain seq x y z
N MET A 1 7.32 24.58 -4.54
CA MET A 1 8.40 23.68 -4.09
C MET A 1 8.40 22.50 -5.03
N ASP A 2 9.53 22.13 -5.63
CA ASP A 2 9.62 20.99 -6.55
C ASP A 2 9.86 19.66 -5.80
N ALA A 3 9.80 18.54 -6.53
CA ALA A 3 10.00 17.20 -5.98
C ALA A 3 11.40 17.03 -5.35
N ALA A 4 12.44 17.61 -5.95
CA ALA A 4 13.81 17.52 -5.44
C ALA A 4 13.94 18.24 -4.08
N ALA A 5 13.35 19.42 -3.94
CA ALA A 5 13.27 20.16 -2.68
C ALA A 5 12.46 19.39 -1.63
N LEU A 6 11.33 18.78 -2.02
CA LEU A 6 10.54 17.97 -1.10
C LEU A 6 11.31 16.73 -0.61
N ARG A 7 12.04 16.03 -1.48
CA ARG A 7 12.92 14.90 -1.10
C ARG A 7 14.03 15.34 -0.14
N ARG A 8 14.66 16.49 -0.39
CA ARG A 8 15.68 17.04 0.53
C ARG A 8 15.08 17.34 1.91
N ASN A 9 13.85 17.85 1.96
CA ASN A 9 13.17 18.10 3.22
C ASN A 9 12.83 16.78 3.95
N LEU A 10 12.36 15.76 3.24
CA LEU A 10 12.11 14.43 3.80
C LEU A 10 13.41 13.80 4.34
N SER A 11 14.50 13.83 3.58
CA SER A 11 15.82 13.37 4.03
C SER A 11 16.29 14.09 5.29
N ARG A 12 16.15 15.43 5.35
CA ARG A 12 16.45 16.21 6.56
C ARG A 12 15.59 15.81 7.77
N PHE A 13 14.31 15.52 7.54
CA PHE A 13 13.43 15.02 8.59
C PHE A 13 13.90 13.66 9.10
N LEU A 14 14.13 12.69 8.20
CA LEU A 14 14.55 11.33 8.55
C LEU A 14 15.88 11.33 9.28
N THR A 15 16.89 12.02 8.74
CA THR A 15 18.23 12.13 9.37
C THR A 15 18.20 12.80 10.75
N ARG A 16 17.19 13.63 11.05
CA ARG A 16 17.03 14.25 12.37
C ARG A 16 16.25 13.38 13.36
N VAL A 17 15.23 12.66 12.90
CA VAL A 17 14.32 11.88 13.74
C VAL A 17 14.83 10.47 13.99
N MET A 18 15.39 9.80 12.98
CA MET A 18 15.84 8.41 13.08
C MET A 18 16.83 8.14 14.22
N PRO A 19 17.86 8.97 14.47
CA PRO A 19 18.78 8.75 15.59
C PRO A 19 18.12 8.82 16.97
N GLN A 20 16.94 9.45 17.07
CA GLN A 20 16.17 9.52 18.32
C GLN A 20 15.26 8.31 18.49
N LEU A 21 14.87 7.64 17.41
CA LEU A 21 13.90 6.53 17.44
C LEU A 21 14.58 5.16 17.48
N ALA A 22 15.64 4.97 16.69
CA ALA A 22 16.31 3.68 16.54
C ALA A 22 16.80 3.07 17.88
N PRO A 23 17.38 3.84 18.84
CA PRO A 23 17.79 3.28 20.13
C PRO A 23 16.65 2.74 21.00
N HIS A 24 15.40 3.15 20.71
CA HIS A 24 14.21 2.71 21.44
C HIS A 24 13.47 1.56 20.73
N GLY A 25 14.04 1.01 19.65
CA GLY A 25 13.40 -0.07 18.88
C GLY A 25 12.15 0.39 18.09
N VAL A 26 11.96 1.70 17.91
CA VAL A 26 10.84 2.24 17.13
C VAL A 26 11.15 2.12 15.65
N ARG A 27 10.23 1.49 14.91
CA ARG A 27 10.30 1.35 13.45
C ARG A 27 9.34 2.34 12.78
N LEU A 28 9.85 3.23 11.94
CA LEU A 28 9.03 4.10 11.11
C LEU A 28 8.49 3.33 9.90
N ALA A 29 7.27 3.63 9.50
CA ALA A 29 6.61 3.00 8.35
C ALA A 29 5.92 4.06 7.50
N ILE A 30 6.68 4.78 6.66
CA ILE A 30 6.10 5.85 5.83
C ILE A 30 5.04 5.29 4.88
N HIS A 31 3.89 5.94 4.80
CA HIS A 31 2.80 5.55 3.91
C HIS A 31 3.00 6.17 2.51
N PRO A 32 2.68 5.44 1.43
CA PRO A 32 2.73 6.00 0.08
C PRO A 32 1.72 7.14 -0.11
N ASP A 33 1.96 7.93 -1.13
CA ASP A 33 1.04 8.94 -1.62
C ASP A 33 -0.29 8.31 -2.12
N ASP A 34 -1.43 8.96 -1.88
CA ASP A 34 -2.75 8.48 -2.30
C ASP A 34 -3.61 9.61 -2.92
N PRO A 35 -3.76 9.70 -4.25
CA PRO A 35 -3.17 8.81 -5.26
C PRO A 35 -1.65 8.98 -5.44
N PRO A 36 -0.92 7.97 -5.96
CA PRO A 36 0.54 7.95 -6.11
C PRO A 36 1.01 8.73 -7.35
N ARG A 37 0.60 10.00 -7.45
CA ARG A 37 0.94 10.93 -8.53
C ARG A 37 0.85 12.39 -8.06
N PRO A 38 1.60 13.33 -8.67
CA PRO A 38 1.41 14.76 -8.44
C PRO A 38 -0.02 15.20 -8.73
N ILE A 39 -0.58 16.05 -7.88
CA ILE A 39 -1.92 16.63 -8.07
C ILE A 39 -1.88 18.10 -7.66
N LEU A 40 -2.77 18.93 -8.24
CA LEU A 40 -2.90 20.35 -7.88
C LEU A 40 -1.59 21.16 -8.02
N GLY A 41 -0.69 20.75 -8.92
CA GLY A 41 0.62 21.37 -9.08
C GLY A 41 1.62 21.10 -7.94
N LEU A 42 1.31 20.18 -7.03
CA LEU A 42 2.16 19.82 -5.90
C LEU A 42 2.90 18.49 -6.17
N PRO A 43 4.20 18.40 -5.85
CA PRO A 43 4.94 17.15 -5.99
C PRO A 43 4.51 16.14 -4.93
N ARG A 44 4.61 14.86 -5.30
CA ARG A 44 4.44 13.68 -4.45
C ARG A 44 5.68 12.79 -4.65
N VAL A 45 6.26 12.26 -3.58
CA VAL A 45 7.62 11.68 -3.56
C VAL A 45 7.72 10.32 -2.87
N VAL A 46 6.59 9.66 -2.64
CA VAL A 46 6.42 8.33 -2.07
C VAL A 46 5.40 7.55 -2.93
N SER A 47 5.60 7.52 -4.24
CA SER A 47 4.60 7.08 -5.22
C SER A 47 5.02 5.85 -6.04
N THR A 48 6.32 5.61 -6.20
CA THR A 48 6.89 4.58 -7.10
C THR A 48 7.95 3.73 -6.40
N ALA A 49 8.35 2.61 -7.02
CA ALA A 49 9.49 1.81 -6.55
C ALA A 49 10.78 2.65 -6.41
N GLU A 50 11.03 3.58 -7.33
CA GLU A 50 12.20 4.47 -7.25
C GLU A 50 12.13 5.42 -6.05
N ASP A 51 10.93 5.89 -5.71
CA ASP A 51 10.73 6.68 -4.49
C ASP A 51 11.04 5.86 -3.24
N LEU A 52 10.53 4.63 -3.18
CA LEU A 52 10.74 3.75 -2.02
C LEU A 52 12.22 3.42 -1.85
N ARG A 53 12.94 3.08 -2.94
CA ARG A 53 14.41 2.92 -2.94
C ARG A 53 15.10 4.17 -2.39
N ALA A 54 14.80 5.33 -2.96
CA ALA A 54 15.43 6.58 -2.55
C ALA A 54 15.19 6.88 -1.06
N ILE A 55 14.00 6.60 -0.53
CA ILE A 55 13.66 6.81 0.88
C ILE A 55 14.42 5.86 1.80
N CYS A 56 14.52 4.58 1.43
CA CYS A 56 15.35 3.62 2.17
C CYS A 56 16.82 4.08 2.21
N ASP A 57 17.32 4.65 1.12
CA ASP A 57 18.70 5.16 1.01
C ASP A 57 18.92 6.51 1.73
N MET A 58 17.86 7.26 2.09
CA MET A 58 17.99 8.53 2.83
C MET A 58 18.57 8.35 4.24
N TYR A 59 18.38 7.17 4.83
CA TYR A 59 18.96 6.78 6.11
C TYR A 59 19.01 5.24 6.17
N ASP A 60 20.20 4.67 5.98
CA ASP A 60 20.40 3.22 5.91
C ASP A 60 20.34 2.57 7.30
N ASP A 61 19.12 2.39 7.78
CA ASP A 61 18.79 1.70 9.03
C ASP A 61 17.49 0.91 8.82
N PRO A 62 17.40 -0.36 9.25
CA PRO A 62 16.18 -1.14 9.15
C PRO A 62 14.95 -0.47 9.75
N ALA A 63 15.10 0.40 10.76
CA ALA A 63 14.00 1.15 11.36
C ALA A 63 13.43 2.24 10.44
N ASN A 64 14.13 2.66 9.38
CA ASN A 64 13.61 3.53 8.33
C ASN A 64 12.87 2.69 7.30
N GLY A 65 11.60 2.39 7.58
CA GLY A 65 10.81 1.48 6.78
C GLY A 65 9.54 2.07 6.19
N LEU A 66 8.74 1.17 5.64
CA LEU A 66 7.62 1.46 4.77
C LEU A 66 6.33 0.84 5.32
N THR A 67 5.23 1.60 5.21
CA THR A 67 3.91 0.99 5.16
C THR A 67 3.64 0.65 3.69
N PHE A 68 3.56 -0.64 3.36
CA PHE A 68 3.22 -1.05 2.00
C PHE A 68 1.69 -1.07 1.84
N CYS A 69 1.14 0.02 1.31
CA CYS A 69 -0.28 0.13 1.01
C CYS A 69 -0.58 -0.33 -0.41
N VAL A 70 -1.18 -1.52 -0.51
CA VAL A 70 -1.54 -2.15 -1.78
C VAL A 70 -2.49 -1.25 -2.57
N GLY A 71 -3.52 -0.70 -1.90
CA GLY A 71 -4.50 0.14 -2.56
C GLY A 71 -3.93 1.44 -3.13
N SER A 72 -3.08 2.15 -2.37
CA SER A 72 -2.50 3.41 -2.83
C SER A 72 -1.48 3.18 -3.94
N LEU A 73 -0.51 2.27 -3.73
CA LEU A 73 0.51 1.98 -4.75
C LEU A 73 -0.12 1.36 -6.02
N GLY A 74 -1.21 0.63 -5.87
CA GLY A 74 -1.93 -0.05 -6.95
C GLY A 74 -2.81 0.85 -7.82
N VAL A 75 -2.98 2.13 -7.48
CA VAL A 75 -3.74 3.07 -8.32
C VAL A 75 -3.11 3.27 -9.70
N ARG A 76 -1.79 3.10 -9.83
CA ARG A 76 -1.07 3.24 -11.11
C ARG A 76 -0.63 1.88 -11.64
N ALA A 77 -0.87 1.62 -12.92
CA ALA A 77 -0.62 0.32 -13.53
C ALA A 77 0.87 -0.04 -13.69
N ASP A 78 1.76 0.94 -13.68
CA ASP A 78 3.21 0.75 -13.83
C ASP A 78 3.94 0.42 -12.51
N ASN A 79 3.23 0.38 -11.37
CA ASN A 79 3.74 -0.20 -10.14
C ASN A 79 3.47 -1.72 -10.11
N ASP A 80 4.51 -2.53 -10.31
CA ASP A 80 4.44 -3.98 -10.09
C ASP A 80 4.44 -4.30 -8.58
N LEU A 81 3.26 -4.38 -7.98
CA LEU A 81 3.13 -4.56 -6.52
C LEU A 81 3.79 -5.85 -6.01
N PRO A 82 3.63 -7.03 -6.64
CA PRO A 82 4.38 -8.22 -6.25
C PRO A 82 5.90 -8.03 -6.28
N ALA A 83 6.45 -7.43 -7.34
CA ALA A 83 7.89 -7.19 -7.45
C ALA A 83 8.37 -6.19 -6.38
N MET A 84 7.63 -5.09 -6.19
CA MET A 84 7.93 -4.10 -5.16
C MET A 84 7.89 -4.69 -3.75
N LEU A 85 6.85 -5.47 -3.42
CA LEU A 85 6.75 -6.10 -2.12
C LEU A 85 7.90 -7.09 -1.87
N ALA A 86 8.33 -7.81 -2.91
CA ALA A 86 9.49 -8.68 -2.83
C ALA A 86 10.81 -7.91 -2.65
N GLU A 87 11.00 -6.81 -3.39
CA GLU A 87 12.18 -5.93 -3.31
C GLU A 87 12.31 -5.28 -1.94
N PHE A 88 11.23 -4.64 -1.47
CA PHE A 88 11.26 -3.83 -0.25
C PHE A 88 10.91 -4.60 1.01
N GLY A 89 10.63 -5.90 0.90
CA GLY A 89 10.09 -6.71 1.99
C GLY A 89 10.79 -6.47 3.31
N ALA A 90 12.12 -6.54 3.37
CA ALA A 90 12.93 -6.32 4.59
C ALA A 90 12.78 -4.94 5.24
N ARG A 91 12.28 -3.94 4.51
CA ARG A 91 11.99 -2.58 4.98
C ARG A 91 10.49 -2.33 5.23
N VAL A 92 9.60 -3.27 4.86
CA VAL A 92 8.18 -3.17 5.19
C VAL A 92 7.96 -3.53 6.65
N HIS A 93 7.30 -2.62 7.37
CA HIS A 93 6.94 -2.80 8.80
C HIS A 93 5.43 -2.79 9.04
N PHE A 94 4.63 -2.39 8.03
CA PHE A 94 3.18 -2.39 8.13
C PHE A 94 2.54 -2.57 6.75
N LEU A 95 1.40 -3.24 6.69
CA LEU A 95 0.68 -3.51 5.45
C LEU A 95 -0.75 -2.95 5.51
N HIS A 96 -1.15 -2.25 4.46
CA HIS A 96 -2.56 -1.98 4.19
C HIS A 96 -3.01 -2.89 3.05
N LEU A 97 -3.85 -3.87 3.38
CA LEU A 97 -4.39 -4.84 2.44
C LEU A 97 -5.81 -4.42 2.06
N ARG A 98 -5.90 -3.49 1.11
CA ARG A 98 -7.12 -3.11 0.38
C ARG A 98 -6.84 -3.15 -1.10
N ASN A 99 -7.87 -2.99 -1.92
CA ASN A 99 -7.76 -3.04 -3.37
C ASN A 99 -8.49 -1.86 -4.01
N THR A 100 -8.00 -1.39 -5.14
CA THR A 100 -8.63 -0.37 -5.97
C THR A 100 -8.92 -0.95 -7.34
N ARG A 101 -9.83 -0.31 -8.07
CA ARG A 101 -10.10 -0.61 -9.46
C ARG A 101 -9.98 0.67 -10.27
N ARG A 102 -9.08 0.67 -11.25
CA ARG A 102 -8.99 1.74 -12.25
C ARG A 102 -10.17 1.64 -13.20
N ASP A 103 -10.73 2.79 -13.55
CA ASP A 103 -11.71 2.86 -14.61
C ASP A 103 -11.05 2.50 -15.94
N ALA A 104 -11.78 1.82 -16.83
CA ALA A 104 -11.33 1.68 -18.20
C ALA A 104 -11.23 3.09 -18.80
N VAL A 105 -10.09 3.40 -19.45
CA VAL A 105 -9.90 4.69 -20.15
C VAL A 105 -11.13 4.94 -21.02
N SER A 106 -11.92 5.95 -20.67
CA SER A 106 -13.12 6.24 -21.41
C SER A 106 -12.71 6.97 -22.69
N GLU A 107 -13.33 6.64 -23.83
CA GLU A 107 -13.17 7.43 -25.05
C GLU A 107 -13.67 8.89 -24.89
N HIS A 108 -14.22 9.25 -23.71
CA HIS A 108 -14.67 10.59 -23.35
C HIS A 108 -13.60 11.44 -22.66
N ASP A 109 -12.42 10.90 -22.35
CA ASP A 109 -11.26 11.68 -21.90
C ASP A 109 -10.54 12.38 -23.08
N GLY A 110 -11.31 12.75 -24.11
CA GLY A 110 -10.92 13.59 -25.23
C GLY A 110 -11.07 15.08 -24.96
N ASP A 111 -11.25 15.50 -23.70
CA ASP A 111 -11.05 16.92 -23.36
C ASP A 111 -9.54 17.20 -23.40
N ALA A 112 -9.17 18.30 -24.05
CA ALA A 112 -7.81 18.64 -24.47
C ALA A 112 -6.88 19.04 -23.31
N GLN A 113 -7.16 18.58 -22.09
CA GLN A 113 -6.39 18.82 -20.88
C GLN A 113 -6.10 17.50 -20.14
N SER A 114 -5.58 16.50 -20.85
CA SER A 114 -4.86 15.41 -20.18
C SER A 114 -3.75 16.01 -19.33
N HIS A 115 -3.82 15.80 -18.00
CA HIS A 115 -2.86 16.36 -17.04
C HIS A 115 -1.57 15.51 -16.90
N GLY A 116 -1.36 14.56 -17.82
CA GLY A 116 -0.19 13.70 -17.87
C GLY A 116 -0.57 12.23 -18.11
N PRO A 117 0.42 11.32 -18.18
CA PRO A 117 0.21 9.93 -18.58
C PRO A 117 -0.54 9.05 -17.55
N ILE A 118 -0.94 9.59 -16.38
CA ILE A 118 -1.60 8.84 -15.30
C ILE A 118 -2.88 9.57 -14.90
N ASP A 119 -3.82 9.70 -15.85
CA ASP A 119 -5.15 10.30 -15.63
C ASP A 119 -6.22 9.22 -15.43
N GLU A 120 -5.84 8.13 -14.76
CA GLU A 120 -6.75 7.02 -14.46
C GLU A 120 -7.57 7.37 -13.22
N SER A 121 -8.87 7.60 -13.43
CA SER A 121 -9.89 7.53 -12.37
C SER A 121 -9.89 6.13 -11.76
N PHE A 122 -10.22 6.05 -10.48
CA PHE A 122 -10.28 4.78 -9.76
C PHE A 122 -11.27 4.84 -8.62
N GLU A 123 -11.75 3.68 -8.21
CA GLU A 123 -12.59 3.49 -7.04
C GLU A 123 -11.98 2.49 -6.06
N GLU A 124 -12.44 2.55 -4.80
CA GLU A 124 -12.17 1.49 -3.83
C GLU A 124 -12.93 0.23 -4.25
N ALA A 125 -12.21 -0.88 -4.44
CA ALA A 125 -12.79 -2.16 -4.82
C ALA A 125 -13.02 -3.06 -3.60
N ALA A 126 -13.82 -4.10 -3.78
CA ALA A 126 -13.79 -5.21 -2.82
C ALA A 126 -12.38 -5.84 -2.86
N LEU A 127 -11.92 -6.39 -1.73
CA LEU A 127 -10.53 -6.85 -1.58
C LEU A 127 -10.08 -7.79 -2.72
N LEU A 128 -10.96 -8.69 -3.15
CA LEU A 128 -10.69 -9.72 -4.14
C LEU A 128 -11.10 -9.37 -5.58
N ASP A 129 -11.76 -8.22 -5.78
CA ASP A 129 -12.34 -7.82 -7.07
C ASP A 129 -11.71 -6.53 -7.65
N GLY A 130 -10.54 -6.13 -7.13
CA GLY A 130 -9.76 -5.00 -7.65
C GLY A 130 -8.56 -5.45 -8.51
N ASP A 131 -7.73 -4.48 -8.88
CA ASP A 131 -6.62 -4.68 -9.82
C ASP A 131 -5.44 -5.45 -9.22
N ALA A 132 -5.25 -5.38 -7.90
CA ALA A 132 -4.15 -6.05 -7.22
C ALA A 132 -4.46 -7.54 -6.97
N ASP A 133 -3.53 -8.43 -7.33
CA ASP A 133 -3.61 -9.86 -7.00
C ASP A 133 -3.30 -10.08 -5.51
N MET A 134 -4.34 -10.04 -4.69
CA MET A 134 -4.23 -10.17 -3.23
C MET A 134 -3.70 -11.55 -2.80
N VAL A 135 -4.00 -12.61 -3.55
CA VAL A 135 -3.52 -13.97 -3.23
C VAL A 135 -2.01 -14.03 -3.43
N ARG A 136 -1.51 -13.51 -4.56
CA ARG A 136 -0.07 -13.45 -4.83
C ARG A 136 0.66 -12.57 -3.82
N LEU A 137 0.10 -11.41 -3.47
CA LEU A 137 0.69 -10.52 -2.46
C LEU A 137 0.79 -11.19 -1.09
N ILE A 138 -0.28 -11.83 -0.58
CA ILE A 138 -0.23 -12.52 0.72
C ILE A 138 0.73 -13.72 0.67
N SER A 139 0.86 -14.41 -0.46
CA SER A 139 1.86 -15.48 -0.60
C SER A 139 3.30 -14.97 -0.44
N ILE A 140 3.58 -13.75 -0.92
CA ILE A 140 4.86 -13.06 -0.74
C ILE A 140 5.02 -12.64 0.71
N VAL A 141 3.98 -12.09 1.36
CA VAL A 141 3.99 -11.77 2.80
C VAL A 141 4.40 -13.00 3.61
N HIS A 142 3.79 -14.16 3.39
CA HIS A 142 4.16 -15.39 4.10
C HIS A 142 5.61 -15.82 3.87
N ARG A 143 6.18 -15.56 2.68
CA ARG A 143 7.60 -15.83 2.41
C ARG A 143 8.47 -14.87 3.24
N LEU A 144 8.14 -13.57 3.22
CA LEU A 144 8.86 -12.54 3.97
C LEU A 144 8.81 -12.75 5.48
N GLU A 145 7.66 -13.17 6.03
CA GLU A 145 7.49 -13.55 7.44
C GLU A 145 8.37 -14.75 7.80
N GLY A 146 8.45 -15.75 6.92
CA GLY A 146 9.33 -16.91 7.09
C GLY A 146 10.81 -16.54 7.08
N GLU A 147 11.23 -15.63 6.20
CA GLU A 147 12.61 -15.14 6.11
C GLU A 147 13.04 -14.33 7.33
N ARG A 148 12.15 -13.50 7.88
CA ARG A 148 12.45 -12.65 9.05
C ARG A 148 12.16 -13.30 10.41
N GLY A 149 11.35 -14.36 10.44
CA GLY A 149 10.93 -15.04 11.68
C GLY A 149 9.96 -14.25 12.57
N GLU A 150 9.35 -13.19 12.06
CA GLU A 150 8.34 -12.36 12.74
C GLU A 150 7.16 -12.07 11.79
N PRO A 151 5.92 -11.95 12.32
CA PRO A 151 4.76 -11.61 11.52
C PRO A 151 4.80 -10.15 11.06
N LEU A 152 4.25 -9.88 9.88
CA LEU A 152 4.06 -8.54 9.35
C LEU A 152 2.66 -8.04 9.75
N PRO A 153 2.56 -7.00 10.60
CA PRO A 153 1.25 -6.47 10.98
C PRO A 153 0.56 -5.88 9.75
N PHE A 154 -0.74 -6.10 9.65
CA PHE A 154 -1.56 -5.60 8.57
C PHE A 154 -2.93 -5.12 9.06
N ARG A 155 -3.60 -4.32 8.24
CA ARG A 155 -5.01 -3.99 8.39
C ARG A 155 -5.71 -4.04 7.03
N PRO A 156 -7.06 -4.19 6.98
CA PRO A 156 -7.80 -4.22 5.72
C PRO A 156 -7.97 -2.81 5.11
N ASP A 157 -7.43 -1.80 5.79
CA ASP A 157 -7.48 -0.38 5.47
C ASP A 157 -8.89 0.20 5.34
N HIS A 158 -9.47 0.14 4.14
CA HIS A 158 -10.77 0.67 3.81
C HIS A 158 -11.80 -0.44 3.58
N GLY A 159 -13.08 -0.09 3.54
CA GLY A 159 -14.14 -1.02 3.18
C GLY A 159 -15.40 -0.30 2.69
N HIS A 160 -16.20 -1.00 1.89
CA HIS A 160 -17.48 -0.48 1.42
C HIS A 160 -18.49 -0.35 2.56
N ALA A 161 -19.36 0.65 2.48
CA ALA A 161 -20.49 0.71 3.39
C ALA A 161 -21.52 -0.34 2.98
N LEU A 162 -21.77 -1.33 3.84
CA LEU A 162 -22.63 -2.47 3.56
C LEU A 162 -23.70 -2.60 4.64
N GLN A 163 -24.88 -3.08 4.24
CA GLN A 163 -25.95 -3.47 5.17
C GLN A 163 -26.29 -2.35 6.18
N SER A 164 -26.12 -2.59 7.49
CA SER A 164 -26.43 -1.60 8.52
C SER A 164 -25.46 -0.43 8.56
N ASP A 165 -24.27 -0.51 7.94
CA ASP A 165 -23.40 0.65 7.82
C ASP A 165 -24.08 1.78 7.03
N LEU A 166 -24.94 1.47 6.06
CA LEU A 166 -25.67 2.46 5.26
C LEU A 166 -26.75 3.22 6.07
N ARG A 167 -27.11 2.72 7.25
CA ARG A 167 -28.16 3.29 8.10
C ARG A 167 -27.61 4.02 9.33
N GLN A 168 -26.29 4.10 9.48
CA GLN A 168 -25.63 4.78 10.59
C GLN A 168 -24.54 5.71 10.08
N PRO A 169 -24.18 6.77 10.82
CA PRO A 169 -23.03 7.59 10.46
C PRO A 169 -21.74 6.75 10.46
N TYR A 170 -20.95 6.86 9.39
CA TYR A 170 -19.61 6.28 9.30
C TYR A 170 -18.65 7.30 8.67
N ARG A 171 -17.35 7.13 8.92
CA ARG A 171 -16.31 7.91 8.25
C ARG A 171 -16.05 7.30 6.87
N PRO A 172 -15.92 8.08 5.78
CA PRO A 172 -15.66 7.56 4.44
C PRO A 172 -14.50 6.56 4.42
N GLY A 173 -14.71 5.38 3.85
CA GLY A 173 -13.73 4.29 3.84
C GLY A 173 -13.59 3.50 5.14
N TYR A 174 -14.14 3.96 6.28
CA TYR A 174 -14.03 3.31 7.59
C TYR A 174 -15.33 2.72 8.18
N PRO A 175 -16.30 2.23 7.38
CA PRO A 175 -17.44 1.50 7.94
C PRO A 175 -16.95 0.18 8.59
N SER A 176 -17.75 -0.39 9.49
CA SER A 176 -17.33 -1.56 10.27
C SER A 176 -17.54 -2.88 9.50
N ILE A 177 -18.67 -3.05 8.82
CA ILE A 177 -19.00 -4.31 8.12
C ILE A 177 -18.13 -4.48 6.88
N GLY A 178 -17.92 -3.41 6.10
CA GLY A 178 -17.02 -3.47 4.92
C GLY A 178 -15.60 -3.90 5.25
N ARG A 179 -15.03 -3.33 6.33
CA ARG A 179 -13.68 -3.69 6.78
C ARG A 179 -13.64 -5.08 7.42
N LEU A 180 -14.70 -5.48 8.12
CA LEU A 180 -14.84 -6.84 8.65
C LEU A 180 -14.87 -7.88 7.53
N ARG A 181 -15.63 -7.62 6.45
CA ARG A 181 -15.64 -8.47 5.25
C ARG A 181 -14.23 -8.64 4.67
N SER A 182 -13.53 -7.53 4.44
CA SER A 182 -12.16 -7.56 3.89
C SER A 182 -11.18 -8.31 4.80
N MET A 183 -11.27 -8.11 6.12
CA MET A 183 -10.48 -8.88 7.08
C MET A 183 -10.78 -10.39 7.03
N ALA A 184 -12.05 -10.76 6.84
CA ALA A 184 -12.44 -12.17 6.70
C ALA A 184 -11.91 -12.78 5.39
N GLU A 185 -11.90 -12.03 4.29
CA GLU A 185 -11.32 -12.44 3.00
C GLU A 185 -9.80 -12.66 3.12
N VAL A 186 -9.05 -11.72 3.73
CA VAL A 186 -7.61 -11.89 4.03
C VAL A 186 -7.37 -13.14 4.88
N ARG A 187 -8.15 -13.34 5.94
CA ARG A 187 -8.04 -14.52 6.82
C ARG A 187 -8.29 -15.83 6.07
N GLY A 188 -9.22 -15.83 5.11
CA GLY A 188 -9.49 -16.98 4.25
C GLY A 188 -8.29 -17.34 3.37
N ILE A 189 -7.69 -16.33 2.72
CA ILE A 189 -6.49 -16.50 1.90
C ILE A 189 -5.32 -17.02 2.76
N ASP A 190 -5.09 -16.41 3.92
CA ASP A 190 -4.05 -16.82 4.86
C ASP A 190 -4.20 -18.29 5.27
N HIS A 191 -5.41 -18.71 5.64
CA HIS A 191 -5.70 -20.09 6.04
C HIS A 191 -5.47 -21.08 4.89
N ALA A 192 -5.95 -20.77 3.68
CA ALA A 192 -5.80 -21.63 2.51
C ALA A 192 -4.31 -21.79 2.13
N LEU A 193 -3.55 -20.70 2.07
CA LEU A 193 -2.12 -20.74 1.73
C LEU A 193 -1.31 -21.55 2.76
N LYS A 194 -1.64 -21.44 4.05
CA LYS A 194 -1.02 -22.26 5.11
C LYS A 194 -1.32 -23.76 4.93
N ALA A 195 -2.57 -24.11 4.63
CA ALA A 195 -2.97 -25.51 4.41
C ALA A 195 -2.26 -26.12 3.19
N VAL A 196 -2.15 -25.38 2.08
CA VAL A 196 -1.42 -25.83 0.88
C VAL A 196 0.07 -26.07 1.19
N ARG A 197 0.73 -25.15 1.91
CA ARG A 197 2.15 -25.32 2.29
C ARG A 197 2.40 -26.52 3.21
N GLN A 198 1.41 -26.92 4.00
CA GLN A 198 1.49 -28.07 4.91
C GLN A 198 1.12 -29.40 4.23
N GLY A 199 0.81 -29.39 2.92
CA GLY A 199 0.43 -30.60 2.18
C GLY A 199 -0.95 -31.14 2.54
N ALA A 200 -1.81 -30.32 3.16
CA ALA A 200 -3.17 -30.72 3.55
C ALA A 200 -4.16 -30.76 2.37
N VAL A 201 -3.76 -30.22 1.22
CA VAL A 201 -4.55 -30.20 -0.02
C VAL A 201 -3.65 -30.75 -1.14
N ASN A 202 -3.65 -32.08 -1.27
CA ASN A 202 -3.11 -32.81 -2.41
C ASN A 202 -4.25 -33.53 -3.12
#